data_AF-A0AAV9SBH8-F1
#
_entry.id   AF-A0AAV9SBH8-F1
#
_cell.length_a   1.000
_cell.length_b   1.000
_cell.length_c   1.000
_cell.angle_alpha   90.00
_cell.angle_beta   90.00
_cell.angle_gamma   90.00
#
_symmetry.space_group_name_H-M   'P 1'
#
loop_
_entity.id
_entity.type
_entity.pdbx_description
1 polymer ?
#
loop_
_entity_poly.entity_id
_entity_poly.type
_entity_poly.pdbx_seq_one_letter_code
_entity_poly.pdbx_strand_id
1 'polypeptide(L)'
;MVMLVEGLAARNAPKIHTAGEKCNLKELLALTKHQVEESLTSFDKANGEHLGTWSPGFPELQVHKYSSLNGSKVQCSLVFMAQGLEKILEDQNNLNPADVLLHENLCNTVSRVKMLKACVENFLKGKCLEKPSPPKMPKYVFGRKQWSHTLLGSAKEYLVWLQDKIIVSKAKECKEFGSS
;
A
#
# COMPACT_ATOMS: atom_id res chain seq x y z
N MET A 1 -45.16 13.72 -53.07
CA MET A 1 -44.33 14.50 -52.12
C MET A 1 -44.74 14.03 -50.72
N VAL A 2 -43.95 13.13 -50.10
CA VAL A 2 -43.10 13.40 -48.91
C VAL A 2 -43.96 13.69 -47.67
N MET A 3 -43.91 13.01 -46.51
CA MET A 3 -43.26 11.79 -46.03
C MET A 3 -44.00 11.33 -44.76
N LEU A 4 -43.94 10.01 -44.47
CA LEU A 4 -44.23 9.46 -43.14
C LEU A 4 -43.30 10.10 -42.10
N VAL A 5 -43.88 10.65 -41.04
CA VAL A 5 -43.13 11.09 -39.85
C VAL A 5 -43.27 9.99 -38.80
N GLU A 6 -42.37 9.01 -38.87
CA GLU A 6 -42.05 8.15 -37.73
C GLU A 6 -40.92 8.83 -36.95
N GLY A 7 -41.27 9.46 -35.84
CA GLY A 7 -40.32 10.02 -34.88
C GLY A 7 -40.25 9.16 -33.63
N LEU A 8 -39.51 8.04 -33.69
CA LEU A 8 -39.07 7.30 -32.52
C LEU A 8 -38.11 8.18 -31.70
N ALA A 9 -38.61 8.78 -30.63
CA ALA A 9 -37.77 9.41 -29.61
C ALA A 9 -37.04 8.31 -28.82
N ALA A 10 -35.90 7.86 -29.36
CA ALA A 10 -34.94 7.08 -28.61
C ALA A 10 -34.44 7.91 -27.43
N ARG A 11 -34.84 7.50 -26.22
CA ARG A 11 -34.27 7.97 -24.96
C ARG A 11 -32.76 7.74 -24.98
N ASN A 12 -31.99 8.80 -25.25
CA ASN A 12 -30.59 8.87 -24.89
C ASN A 12 -30.50 8.97 -23.36
N ALA A 13 -30.57 7.81 -22.69
CA ALA A 13 -30.06 7.71 -21.33
C ALA A 13 -28.57 8.04 -21.37
N PRO A 14 -28.06 8.94 -20.50
CA PRO A 14 -26.63 9.15 -20.38
C PRO A 14 -26.01 7.80 -20.03
N LYS A 15 -25.12 7.29 -20.90
CA LYS A 15 -24.22 6.21 -20.52
C LYS A 15 -23.46 6.72 -19.32
N ILE A 16 -23.82 6.23 -18.13
CA ILE A 16 -22.99 6.34 -16.94
C ILE A 16 -21.67 5.71 -17.36
N HIS A 17 -20.68 6.55 -17.64
CA HIS A 17 -19.31 6.12 -17.66
C HIS A 17 -19.07 5.58 -16.26
N THR A 18 -19.11 4.26 -16.10
CA THR A 18 -18.41 3.59 -15.02
C THR A 18 -16.94 3.92 -15.25
N ALA A 19 -16.52 5.07 -14.75
CA ALA A 19 -15.13 5.41 -14.50
C ALA A 19 -14.64 4.49 -13.38
N GLY A 20 -14.64 3.18 -13.65
CA GLY A 20 -13.72 2.28 -13.01
C GLY A 20 -12.37 2.60 -13.65
N GLU A 21 -11.72 3.66 -13.19
CA GLU A 21 -10.29 3.83 -13.42
C GLU A 21 -9.64 2.53 -12.99
N LYS A 22 -9.22 1.74 -13.98
CA LYS A 22 -8.52 0.50 -13.76
C LYS A 22 -7.25 0.88 -13.02
N CYS A 23 -7.23 0.66 -11.71
CA CYS A 23 -6.11 1.11 -10.88
C CYS A 23 -4.78 0.69 -11.51
N ASN A 24 -3.92 1.66 -11.80
CA ASN A 24 -2.58 1.41 -12.32
C ASN A 24 -1.69 0.88 -11.20
N LEU A 25 -1.77 -0.42 -10.92
CA LEU A 25 -1.08 -1.05 -9.80
C LEU A 25 0.43 -0.80 -9.80
N LYS A 26 1.08 -0.76 -10.98
CA LYS A 26 2.53 -0.54 -11.07
C LYS A 26 2.91 0.86 -10.59
N GLU A 27 2.17 1.85 -11.06
CA GLU A 27 2.36 3.25 -10.70
C GLU A 27 2.01 3.51 -9.24
N LEU A 28 0.85 3.04 -8.79
CA LEU A 28 0.43 3.19 -7.40
C LEU A 28 1.43 2.55 -6.44
N LEU A 29 1.97 1.38 -6.77
CA LEU A 29 2.95 0.72 -5.93
C LEU A 29 4.31 1.45 -5.91
N ALA A 30 4.74 2.01 -7.05
CA ALA A 30 5.93 2.86 -7.09
C ALA A 30 5.76 4.12 -6.24
N LEU A 31 4.60 4.78 -6.33
CA LEU A 31 4.26 5.96 -5.54
C LEU A 31 4.18 5.63 -4.04
N THR A 32 3.51 4.54 -3.66
CA THR A 32 3.43 4.11 -2.26
C THR A 32 4.81 3.77 -1.70
N LYS A 33 5.68 3.11 -2.48
CA LYS A 33 7.06 2.84 -2.07
C LYS A 33 7.83 4.13 -1.81
N HIS A 34 7.77 5.08 -2.74
CA HIS A 34 8.45 6.37 -2.59
C HIS A 34 7.95 7.12 -1.33
N GLN A 35 6.64 7.15 -1.11
CA GLN A 35 6.05 7.78 0.07
C GLN A 35 6.50 7.13 1.39
N VAL A 36 6.62 5.79 1.45
CA VAL A 36 7.15 5.10 2.63
C VAL A 36 8.61 5.49 2.88
N GLU A 37 9.42 5.63 1.81
CA GLU A 37 10.82 6.05 1.91
C GLU A 37 10.97 7.51 2.37
N GLU A 38 10.11 8.42 1.89
CA GLU A 38 10.04 9.80 2.38
C GLU A 38 9.64 9.86 3.85
N SER A 39 8.64 9.07 4.25
CA SER A 39 8.23 8.96 5.66
C SER A 39 9.32 8.40 6.56
N LEU A 40 10.05 7.38 6.12
CA LEU A 40 11.20 6.85 6.85
C LEU A 40 12.28 7.92 7.03
N THR A 41 12.62 8.63 5.95
CA THR A 41 13.61 9.71 5.99
C THR A 41 13.19 10.84 6.92
N SER A 42 11.92 11.27 6.84
CA SER A 42 11.37 12.31 7.72
C SER A 42 11.35 11.85 9.18
N PHE A 43 11.00 10.58 9.41
CA PHE A 43 10.96 10.00 10.74
C PHE A 43 12.34 9.97 11.39
N ASP A 44 13.36 9.52 10.66
CA ASP A 44 14.74 9.45 11.15
C ASP A 44 15.30 10.84 11.45
N LYS A 45 15.00 11.84 10.61
CA LYS A 45 15.35 13.25 10.88
C LYS A 45 14.74 13.77 12.19
N ALA A 46 13.47 13.47 12.44
CA ALA A 46 12.76 13.96 13.63
C ALA A 46 13.16 13.21 14.91
N ASN A 47 13.50 11.93 14.80
CA ASN A 47 13.70 11.05 15.96
C ASN A 47 15.16 10.73 16.28
N GLY A 48 16.07 11.10 15.38
CA GLY A 48 17.50 10.78 15.42
C GLY A 48 17.84 9.64 14.44
N GLU A 49 19.00 9.75 13.79
CA GLU A 49 19.54 8.71 12.94
C GLU A 49 20.11 7.54 13.77
N HIS A 50 20.24 6.36 13.15
CA HIS A 50 20.84 5.16 13.76
C HIS A 50 20.13 4.59 15.00
N LEU A 51 18.79 4.62 15.01
CA LEU A 51 17.97 4.04 16.09
C LEU A 51 18.20 2.53 16.28
N GLY A 52 18.70 1.84 15.25
CA GLY A 52 18.82 0.38 15.21
C GLY A 52 17.48 -0.29 14.93
N THR A 53 17.47 -1.63 14.96
CA THR A 53 16.30 -2.44 14.61
C THR A 53 15.57 -2.95 15.85
N TRP A 54 14.25 -3.04 15.76
CA TRP A 54 13.39 -3.68 16.74
C TRP A 54 13.31 -5.18 16.50
N SER A 55 13.64 -5.97 17.51
CA SER A 55 13.53 -7.44 17.46
C SER A 55 12.22 -7.90 18.12
N PRO A 56 11.48 -8.88 17.55
CA PRO A 56 11.84 -9.75 16.41
C PRO A 56 11.49 -9.19 15.02
N GLY A 57 11.12 -7.91 14.92
CA GLY A 57 10.60 -7.30 13.69
C GLY A 57 9.14 -7.66 13.43
N PHE A 58 8.75 -7.74 12.16
CA PHE A 58 7.35 -7.86 11.73
C PHE A 58 7.15 -9.02 10.74
N PRO A 59 6.81 -10.23 11.22
CA PRO A 59 6.63 -11.42 10.38
C PRO A 59 5.65 -11.24 9.21
N GLU A 60 4.64 -10.40 9.38
CA GLU A 60 3.64 -10.08 8.36
C GLU A 60 4.24 -9.36 7.16
N LEU A 61 5.36 -8.67 7.35
CA LEU A 61 6.09 -7.95 6.30
C LEU A 61 7.36 -8.69 5.85
N GLN A 62 7.70 -9.81 6.50
CA GLN A 62 8.85 -10.62 6.11
C GLN A 62 8.53 -11.42 4.83
N VAL A 63 9.40 -11.26 3.84
CA VAL A 63 9.28 -11.89 2.52
C VAL A 63 10.63 -12.43 2.07
N HIS A 64 10.63 -13.62 1.48
CA HIS A 64 11.81 -14.17 0.81
C HIS A 64 11.75 -13.88 -0.68
N LYS A 65 12.91 -13.67 -1.30
CA LYS A 65 13.05 -13.39 -2.74
C LYS A 65 12.30 -14.42 -3.61
N TYR A 66 12.27 -15.69 -3.20
CA TYR A 66 11.64 -16.77 -3.94
C TYR A 66 10.20 -17.09 -3.53
N SER A 67 9.65 -16.42 -2.51
CA SER A 67 8.26 -16.64 -2.09
C SER A 67 7.30 -16.40 -3.25
N SER A 68 6.29 -17.26 -3.38
CA SER A 68 5.21 -17.10 -4.35
C SER A 68 4.32 -15.92 -3.96
N LEU A 69 3.67 -15.34 -4.96
CA LEU A 69 2.72 -14.26 -4.74
C LEU A 69 1.38 -14.88 -4.32
N ASN A 70 0.96 -14.65 -3.08
CA ASN A 70 -0.33 -15.10 -2.55
C ASN A 70 -1.20 -13.88 -2.25
N GLY A 71 -2.31 -13.72 -2.98
CA GLY A 71 -3.18 -12.56 -2.87
C GLY A 71 -3.69 -12.29 -1.45
N SER A 72 -4.14 -13.33 -0.74
CA SER A 72 -4.65 -13.20 0.63
C SER A 72 -3.56 -12.79 1.62
N LYS A 73 -2.35 -13.36 1.51
CA LYS A 73 -1.20 -12.95 2.31
C LYS A 73 -0.86 -11.48 2.03
N VAL A 74 -0.82 -11.07 0.76
CA VAL A 74 -0.52 -9.68 0.39
C VAL A 74 -1.53 -8.71 0.98
N GLN A 75 -2.82 -9.06 0.93
CA GLN A 75 -3.87 -8.26 1.55
C GLN A 75 -3.68 -8.12 3.05
N CYS A 76 -3.37 -9.21 3.77
CA CYS A 76 -3.12 -9.15 5.20
C CYS A 76 -1.89 -8.31 5.56
N SER A 77 -0.79 -8.45 4.82
CA SER A 77 0.41 -7.62 5.00
C SER A 77 0.13 -6.13 4.81
N LEU A 78 -0.69 -5.76 3.82
CA LEU A 78 -1.09 -4.36 3.59
C LEU A 78 -2.04 -3.82 4.68
N VAL A 79 -2.92 -4.67 5.23
CA VAL A 79 -3.73 -4.31 6.41
C VAL A 79 -2.83 -4.04 7.61
N PHE A 80 -1.91 -4.96 7.90
CA PHE A 80 -0.96 -4.84 8.99
C PHE A 80 -0.10 -3.58 8.87
N MET A 81 0.43 -3.32 7.67
CA MET A 81 1.21 -2.12 7.36
C MET A 81 0.42 -0.84 7.65
N ALA A 82 -0.84 -0.76 7.18
CA ALA A 82 -1.68 0.41 7.41
C ALA A 82 -1.93 0.63 8.92
N GLN A 83 -2.26 -0.42 9.66
CA GLN A 83 -2.48 -0.34 11.12
C GLN A 83 -1.21 0.10 11.86
N GLY A 84 -0.06 -0.42 11.48
CA GLY A 84 1.21 -0.02 12.08
C GLY A 84 1.58 1.44 11.78
N LEU A 85 1.38 1.90 10.56
CA LEU A 85 1.61 3.30 10.17
C LEU A 85 0.68 4.27 10.92
N GLU A 86 -0.58 3.90 11.13
CA GLU A 86 -1.51 4.66 11.97
C GLU A 86 -1.00 4.79 13.42
N LYS A 87 -0.40 3.72 13.95
CA LYS A 87 0.22 3.75 15.29
C LYS A 87 1.47 4.63 15.34
N ILE A 88 2.28 4.66 14.29
CA ILE A 88 3.41 5.60 14.19
C ILE A 88 2.89 7.03 14.20
N LEU A 89 1.89 7.34 13.37
CA LEU A 89 1.31 8.69 13.31
C LEU A 89 0.78 9.14 14.68
N GLU A 90 0.04 8.27 15.38
CA GLU A 90 -0.46 8.54 16.73
C GLU A 90 0.68 8.82 17.73
N ASP A 91 1.75 8.04 17.72
CA ASP A 91 2.91 8.25 18.60
C ASP A 91 3.67 9.54 18.24
N GLN A 92 3.83 9.83 16.95
CA GLN A 92 4.56 11.02 16.48
C GLN A 92 3.80 12.33 16.69
N ASN A 93 2.47 12.29 16.73
CA ASN A 93 1.66 13.43 17.20
C ASN A 93 1.97 13.80 18.66
N ASN A 94 2.42 12.83 19.47
CA ASN A 94 2.78 13.06 20.87
C ASN A 94 4.28 13.37 21.05
N LEU A 95 5.16 12.67 20.32
CA LEU A 95 6.60 12.83 20.46
C LEU A 95 7.16 14.05 19.73
N ASN A 96 6.62 14.37 18.54
CA ASN A 96 7.07 15.46 17.69
C ASN A 96 5.87 16.32 17.24
N PRO A 97 5.12 16.95 18.17
CA PRO A 97 3.85 17.60 17.88
C PRO A 97 3.94 18.80 16.92
N ALA A 98 5.13 19.41 16.79
CA ALA A 98 5.35 20.56 15.91
C ALA A 98 5.89 20.17 14.52
N ASP A 99 6.19 18.89 14.27
CA ASP A 99 6.74 18.43 12.99
C ASP A 99 5.63 18.12 11.99
N VAL A 100 5.10 19.20 11.40
CA VAL A 100 4.00 19.15 10.42
C VAL A 100 4.36 18.28 9.21
N LEU A 101 5.61 18.36 8.73
CA LEU A 101 6.05 17.63 7.55
C LEU A 101 6.06 16.11 7.82
N LEU A 102 6.54 15.69 8.99
CA LEU A 102 6.47 14.29 9.40
C LEU A 102 5.03 13.77 9.45
N HIS A 103 4.13 14.54 10.06
CA HIS A 103 2.73 14.13 10.19
C HIS A 103 2.04 14.02 8.82
N GLU A 104 2.29 14.98 7.93
CA GLU A 104 1.76 14.95 6.57
C GLU A 104 2.28 13.74 5.79
N ASN A 105 3.58 13.47 5.84
CA ASN A 105 4.19 12.31 5.20
C ASN A 105 3.58 10.99 5.70
N LEU A 106 3.44 10.83 7.02
CA LEU A 106 2.84 9.63 7.61
C LEU A 106 1.36 9.48 7.23
N CYS A 107 0.58 10.57 7.26
CA CYS A 107 -0.82 10.56 6.85
C CYS A 107 -0.99 10.16 5.37
N ASN A 108 -0.19 10.77 4.49
CA ASN A 108 -0.17 10.45 3.07
C ASN A 108 0.25 8.99 2.83
N THR A 109 1.20 8.47 3.61
CA THR A 109 1.62 7.07 3.54
C THR A 109 0.49 6.12 3.91
N VAL A 110 -0.21 6.38 5.02
CA VAL A 110 -1.38 5.58 5.44
C VAL A 110 -2.43 5.56 4.32
N SER A 111 -2.75 6.72 3.74
CA SER A 111 -3.72 6.83 2.64
C SER A 111 -3.29 6.01 1.42
N ARG A 112 -2.04 6.17 0.98
CA ARG A 112 -1.50 5.43 -0.18
C ARG A 112 -1.46 3.92 0.03
N VAL A 113 -1.13 3.44 1.22
CA VAL A 113 -1.18 2.00 1.54
C VAL A 113 -2.62 1.48 1.48
N LYS A 114 -3.60 2.23 1.99
CA LYS A 114 -5.03 1.87 1.89
C LYS A 114 -5.50 1.83 0.44
N MET A 115 -5.12 2.80 -0.39
CA MET A 115 -5.41 2.82 -1.82
C MET A 115 -4.76 1.62 -2.54
N LEU A 116 -3.49 1.35 -2.25
CA LEU A 116 -2.76 0.21 -2.81
C LEU A 116 -3.44 -1.11 -2.45
N LYS A 117 -3.89 -1.26 -1.21
CA LYS A 117 -4.65 -2.43 -0.76
C LYS A 117 -5.88 -2.69 -1.63
N ALA A 118 -6.72 -1.65 -1.81
CA ALA A 118 -7.93 -1.74 -2.63
C ALA A 118 -7.60 -2.09 -4.09
N CYS A 119 -6.53 -1.51 -4.62
CA CYS A 119 -6.04 -1.81 -5.96
C CYS A 119 -5.58 -3.26 -6.14
N VAL A 120 -4.79 -3.77 -5.18
CA VAL A 120 -4.26 -5.13 -5.20
C VAL A 120 -5.37 -6.16 -5.02
N GLU A 121 -6.43 -5.85 -4.29
CA GLU A 121 -7.58 -6.77 -4.09
C GLU A 121 -8.20 -7.12 -5.44
N ASN A 122 -8.38 -6.12 -6.31
CA ASN A 122 -8.90 -6.31 -7.66
C ASN A 122 -7.94 -7.09 -8.57
N PHE A 123 -6.63 -6.90 -8.41
CA PHE A 123 -5.61 -7.55 -9.26
C PHE A 123 -5.36 -9.01 -8.86
N LEU A 124 -5.24 -9.30 -7.56
CA LEU A 124 -4.89 -10.64 -7.07
C LEU A 124 -6.09 -11.47 -6.62
N LYS A 125 -7.29 -10.88 -6.59
CA LYS A 125 -8.55 -11.54 -6.16
C LYS A 125 -8.45 -12.20 -4.78
N GLY A 126 -7.51 -11.76 -3.94
CA GLY A 126 -7.31 -12.24 -2.59
C GLY A 126 -8.03 -11.35 -1.58
N LYS A 127 -8.41 -11.92 -0.44
CA LYS A 127 -8.94 -11.18 0.71
C LYS A 127 -8.20 -11.59 1.97
N CYS A 128 -8.02 -10.64 2.89
CA CYS A 128 -7.55 -10.97 4.22
C CYS A 128 -8.74 -11.46 5.06
N LEU A 129 -8.89 -12.79 5.18
CA LEU A 129 -10.03 -13.41 5.87
C LEU A 129 -9.98 -13.13 7.37
N GLU A 130 -8.82 -13.32 7.97
CA GLU A 130 -8.55 -12.98 9.36
C GLU A 130 -7.67 -11.74 9.39
N LYS A 131 -8.25 -10.60 9.80
CA LYS A 131 -7.48 -9.38 9.94
C LYS A 131 -6.38 -9.62 10.97
N PRO A 132 -5.11 -9.31 10.65
CA PRO A 132 -4.04 -9.43 11.62
C PRO A 132 -4.33 -8.52 12.79
N SER A 133 -3.85 -8.92 13.97
CA SER A 133 -3.87 -8.03 15.13
C SER A 133 -2.99 -6.81 14.81
N PRO A 134 -3.42 -5.60 15.21
CA PRO A 134 -2.57 -4.43 15.08
C PRO A 134 -1.23 -4.66 15.78
N PRO A 135 -0.11 -4.23 15.18
CA PRO A 135 1.19 -4.49 15.78
C PRO A 135 1.32 -3.72 17.09
N LYS A 136 1.81 -4.41 18.13
CA LYS A 136 1.90 -3.86 19.48
C LYS A 136 3.15 -3.00 19.62
N MET A 137 2.94 -1.69 19.71
CA MET A 137 4.01 -0.74 19.99
C MET A 137 4.51 -0.90 21.44
N PRO A 138 5.85 -0.86 21.69
CA PRO A 138 6.41 -1.00 23.03
C PRO A 138 6.10 0.22 23.92
N LYS A 139 6.37 0.09 25.23
CA LYS A 139 6.06 1.16 26.19
C LYS A 139 7.08 2.30 26.18
N TYR A 140 8.37 1.98 26.17
CA TYR A 140 9.45 2.97 26.33
C TYR A 140 9.72 3.73 25.05
N VAL A 141 9.91 5.05 25.16
CA VAL A 141 10.08 5.98 24.03
C VAL A 141 11.14 5.49 23.03
N PHE A 142 12.33 5.10 23.53
CA PHE A 142 13.38 4.60 22.65
C PHE A 142 12.96 3.34 21.88
N GLY A 143 12.30 2.39 22.54
CA GLY A 143 11.73 1.22 21.89
C GLY A 143 10.66 1.57 20.86
N ARG A 144 9.83 2.59 21.11
CA ARG A 144 8.81 3.04 20.13
C ARG A 144 9.44 3.65 18.90
N LYS A 145 10.54 4.39 19.07
CA LYS A 145 11.35 4.90 17.95
C LYS A 145 11.94 3.76 17.12
N GLN A 146 12.60 2.80 17.75
CA GLN A 146 13.14 1.61 17.08
C GLN A 146 12.06 0.81 16.33
N TRP A 147 10.93 0.58 16.99
CA TRP A 147 9.79 -0.14 16.44
C TRP A 147 9.25 0.55 15.19
N SER A 148 9.10 1.88 15.25
CA SER A 148 8.55 2.69 14.15
C SER A 148 9.50 2.73 12.96
N HIS A 149 10.79 2.97 13.20
CA HIS A 149 11.85 2.88 12.20
C HIS A 149 11.86 1.51 11.52
N THR A 150 11.79 0.44 12.30
CA THR A 150 11.80 -0.94 11.78
C THR A 150 10.57 -1.26 10.96
N LEU A 151 9.39 -0.73 11.33
CA LEU A 151 8.15 -0.96 10.59
C LEU A 151 8.21 -0.25 9.23
N LEU A 152 8.66 1.01 9.20
CA LEU A 152 8.84 1.78 7.98
C LEU A 152 9.88 1.12 7.04
N GLY A 153 10.99 0.64 7.59
CA GLY A 153 12.00 -0.12 6.85
C GLY A 153 11.45 -1.44 6.28
N SER A 154 10.78 -2.24 7.11
CA SER A 154 10.15 -3.50 6.68
C SER A 154 9.06 -3.27 5.63
N ALA A 155 8.29 -2.18 5.75
CA ALA A 155 7.28 -1.80 4.77
C ALA A 155 7.92 -1.44 3.41
N LYS A 156 9.02 -0.68 3.42
CA LYS A 156 9.79 -0.36 2.21
C LYS A 156 10.26 -1.64 1.51
N GLU A 157 10.92 -2.54 2.24
CA GLU A 157 11.43 -3.81 1.69
C GLU A 157 10.30 -4.69 1.13
N TYR A 158 9.18 -4.77 1.85
CA TYR A 158 8.00 -5.50 1.41
C TYR A 158 7.45 -4.95 0.08
N LEU A 159 7.35 -3.62 -0.07
CA LEU A 159 6.88 -2.98 -1.28
C LEU A 159 7.84 -3.17 -2.46
N VAL A 160 9.16 -3.18 -2.23
CA VAL A 160 10.15 -3.55 -3.26
C VAL A 160 9.90 -4.97 -3.75
N TRP A 161 9.79 -5.92 -2.83
CA TRP A 161 9.49 -7.32 -3.19
C TRP A 161 8.18 -7.45 -3.96
N LEU A 162 7.12 -6.75 -3.54
CA LEU A 162 5.82 -6.82 -4.20
C LEU A 162 5.90 -6.25 -5.63
N GLN A 163 6.68 -5.17 -5.83
CA GLN A 163 6.94 -4.59 -7.15
C GLN A 163 7.56 -5.63 -8.10
N ASP A 164 8.63 -6.28 -7.64
CA ASP A 164 9.38 -7.25 -8.41
C ASP A 164 8.50 -8.44 -8.82
N LYS A 165 7.67 -8.93 -7.90
CA LYS A 165 6.79 -10.07 -8.17
C LYS A 165 5.70 -9.74 -9.20
N ILE A 166 5.13 -8.54 -9.15
CA ILE A 166 4.12 -8.10 -10.13
C ILE A 166 4.74 -7.91 -11.52
N ILE A 167 5.98 -7.43 -11.61
CA ILE A 167 6.69 -7.29 -12.89
C ILE A 167 6.96 -8.68 -13.49
N VAL A 168 7.45 -9.61 -12.66
CA VAL A 168 7.74 -10.98 -13.09
C VAL A 168 6.47 -11.73 -13.50
N SER A 169 5.35 -11.57 -12.78
CA SER A 169 4.09 -12.24 -13.13
C SER A 169 3.56 -11.79 -14.49
N LYS A 170 3.56 -10.48 -14.78
CA LYS A 170 3.17 -9.94 -16.09
C LYS A 170 4.07 -10.42 -17.23
N ALA A 171 5.37 -10.54 -16.98
CA ALA A 171 6.31 -11.04 -17.99
C ALA A 171 6.07 -12.51 -18.34
N LYS A 172 5.56 -13.33 -17.41
CA LYS A 172 5.17 -14.72 -17.67
C LYS A 172 3.88 -14.80 -18.48
N GLU A 173 2.86 -14.01 -18.13
CA GLU A 173 1.62 -13.91 -18.90
C GLU A 173 1.89 -13.56 -20.37
N CYS A 174 2.77 -12.59 -20.65
CA CYS A 174 3.12 -12.23 -22.03
C CYS A 174 3.84 -13.36 -22.83
N LYS A 175 4.56 -14.28 -22.16
CA LYS A 175 5.22 -15.40 -22.83
C LYS A 175 4.26 -16.53 -23.19
N GLU A 176 3.24 -16.74 -22.35
CA GLU A 176 2.20 -17.76 -22.61
C GLU A 176 1.27 -17.35 -23.76
N PHE A 177 0.99 -16.06 -23.93
CA PHE A 177 0.19 -15.55 -25.06
C PHE A 177 0.95 -15.42 -26.39
N GLY A 178 2.27 -15.57 -26.41
CA GLY A 178 3.11 -15.47 -27.61
C GLY A 178 3.50 -16.81 -28.24
N SER A 179 2.95 -17.92 -27.77
CA SER A 179 3.34 -19.29 -28.16
C SER A 179 2.16 -20.09 -28.74
N SER A 180 1.28 -19.46 -29.51
CA SER A 180 0.17 -20.12 -30.22
C SER A 180 0.29 -19.91 -31.73
#